data_AF-A0A6N2KIE2-F1
#
_entry.id   AF-A0A6N2KIE2-F1
#
_cell.length_a   1.000
_cell.length_b   1.000
_cell.length_c   1.000
_cell.angle_alpha   90.00
_cell.angle_beta   90.00
_cell.angle_gamma   90.00
#
_symmetry.space_group_name_H-M   'P 1'
#
loop_
_entity.id
_entity.type
_entity.pdbx_description
1 polymer ?
#
loop_
_entity_poly.entity_id
_entity_poly.type
_entity_poly.pdbx_seq_one_letter_code
_entity_poly.pdbx_strand_id
1 'polypeptide(L)'
;MKSLINQPKPDAEKTFQQIRLLNAVEDTYGGVKVDVEESMDCNVYVHLLRASTTQWRKQGKKGVWIKLPIQLANLVEPTVKEGFRYHHAESDYLMLVQGIPETPDTLPANASHTVGIGAFVVNDTGEKTILEWTLIIISLLLEATSAIFEQLDYPLPSMVMAYLALLLFILDLILDRHDRHDQNREYFGFIGALGVVEYFGFAAAVWQCSHTTVGYHYSRQNLDNPIKMCLLPFIFALCVLISKAVKSNQHER
;
A
#
# COMPACT_ATOMS: atom_id res chain seq x y z
N MET A 1 81.67 -14.88 -35.70
CA MET A 1 80.75 -15.90 -35.14
C MET A 1 80.71 -15.70 -33.62
N LYS A 2 79.76 -14.90 -33.12
CA LYS A 2 79.68 -14.50 -31.70
C LYS A 2 78.32 -14.94 -31.13
N SER A 3 78.41 -15.90 -30.20
CA SER A 3 77.61 -16.08 -28.97
C SER A 3 76.28 -15.31 -28.85
N LEU A 4 75.17 -16.06 -28.84
CA LEU A 4 73.83 -15.63 -28.47
C LEU A 4 73.76 -15.32 -26.97
N ILE A 5 73.45 -14.07 -26.63
CA ILE A 5 73.19 -13.60 -25.26
C ILE A 5 71.70 -13.76 -24.98
N ASN A 6 71.39 -14.38 -23.83
CA ASN A 6 70.07 -14.54 -23.24
C ASN A 6 69.24 -13.25 -23.26
N GLN A 7 68.02 -13.34 -23.78
CA GLN A 7 66.96 -12.35 -23.56
C GLN A 7 66.28 -12.63 -22.20
N PRO A 8 65.99 -11.60 -21.38
CA PRO A 8 65.34 -11.80 -20.10
C PRO A 8 63.87 -12.22 -20.29
N LYS A 9 63.45 -13.18 -19.46
CA LYS A 9 62.09 -13.69 -19.32
C LYS A 9 61.23 -12.54 -18.73
N PRO A 10 60.12 -12.11 -19.35
CA PRO A 10 59.31 -11.06 -18.75
C PRO A 10 58.64 -11.59 -17.47
N ASP A 11 58.74 -10.76 -16.45
CA ASP A 11 58.44 -11.06 -15.06
C ASP A 11 57.04 -11.59 -14.82
N ALA A 12 56.98 -12.69 -14.08
CA ALA A 12 55.81 -13.19 -13.39
C ALA A 12 55.54 -12.33 -12.15
N GLU A 13 55.21 -11.05 -12.30
CA GLU A 13 54.71 -10.23 -11.20
C GLU A 13 54.11 -8.90 -11.70
N LYS A 14 52.92 -8.99 -12.33
CA LYS A 14 51.92 -7.90 -12.42
C LYS A 14 50.65 -8.43 -13.10
N THR A 15 50.04 -9.45 -12.51
CA THR A 15 48.65 -9.73 -12.82
C THR A 15 47.83 -8.63 -12.16
N PHE A 16 47.49 -7.59 -12.93
CA PHE A 16 46.40 -6.69 -12.59
C PHE A 16 45.20 -7.58 -12.23
N GLN A 17 44.84 -7.67 -10.94
CA GLN A 17 43.53 -8.16 -10.56
C GLN A 17 42.54 -7.20 -11.19
N GLN A 18 42.03 -7.58 -12.36
CA GLN A 18 40.84 -6.99 -12.93
C GLN A 18 39.78 -7.17 -11.85
N ILE A 19 39.42 -6.08 -11.16
CA ILE A 19 38.42 -6.11 -10.09
C ILE A 19 37.14 -6.59 -10.74
N ARG A 20 36.82 -7.88 -10.57
CA ARG A 20 35.56 -8.44 -11.02
C ARG A 20 34.50 -7.81 -10.12
N LEU A 21 33.45 -7.27 -10.72
CA LEU A 21 32.34 -6.64 -10.02
C LEU A 21 31.10 -7.50 -10.20
N LEU A 22 30.15 -7.39 -9.29
CA LEU A 22 28.82 -7.96 -9.47
C LEU A 22 28.16 -7.33 -10.69
N ASN A 23 27.57 -8.17 -11.53
CA ASN A 23 26.73 -7.72 -12.64
C ASN A 23 25.46 -7.09 -12.06
N ALA A 24 25.15 -5.88 -12.51
CA ALA A 24 23.97 -5.16 -12.08
C ALA A 24 23.27 -4.48 -13.24
N VAL A 25 21.95 -4.35 -13.11
CA VAL A 25 21.09 -3.61 -14.02
C VAL A 25 20.61 -2.35 -13.30
N GLU A 26 20.67 -1.21 -13.96
CA GLU A 26 20.18 0.05 -13.38
C GLU A 26 18.66 0.08 -13.35
N ASP A 27 18.08 0.55 -12.25
CA ASP A 27 16.65 0.81 -12.16
C ASP A 27 16.29 2.24 -12.62
N THR A 28 15.00 2.49 -12.86
CA THR A 28 14.49 3.78 -13.35
C THR A 28 14.66 4.93 -12.35
N TYR A 29 14.96 4.64 -11.08
CA TYR A 29 15.02 5.61 -9.99
C TYR A 29 16.46 5.96 -9.58
N GLY A 30 17.45 5.40 -10.26
CA GLY A 30 18.88 5.64 -10.03
C GLY A 30 19.51 4.68 -9.01
N GLY A 31 18.85 3.57 -8.70
CA GLY A 31 19.44 2.42 -8.01
C GLY A 31 19.97 1.36 -8.97
N VAL A 32 20.46 0.27 -8.40
CA VAL A 32 21.01 -0.88 -9.14
C VAL A 32 20.48 -2.18 -8.57
N LYS A 33 20.21 -3.14 -9.44
CA LYS A 33 19.73 -4.47 -9.08
C LYS A 33 20.73 -5.54 -9.49
N VAL A 34 21.06 -6.41 -8.55
CA VAL A 34 21.94 -7.57 -8.71
C VAL A 34 21.10 -8.82 -8.58
N ASP A 35 21.07 -9.62 -9.64
CA ASP A 35 20.53 -10.98 -9.60
C ASP A 35 21.71 -11.96 -9.43
N VAL A 36 21.77 -12.63 -8.29
CA VAL A 36 22.85 -13.60 -8.00
C VAL A 36 22.41 -14.98 -8.47
N GLU A 37 22.96 -15.43 -9.59
CA GLU A 37 22.57 -16.71 -10.22
C GLU A 37 23.56 -17.83 -9.94
N GLU A 38 24.85 -17.50 -9.80
CA GLU A 38 25.92 -18.47 -9.64
C GLU A 38 26.26 -18.72 -8.16
N SER A 39 26.46 -19.99 -7.81
CA SER A 39 27.00 -20.36 -6.51
C SER A 39 28.43 -19.81 -6.34
N MET A 40 28.70 -19.20 -5.19
CA MET A 40 29.99 -18.62 -4.89
C MET A 40 30.34 -18.76 -3.41
N ASP A 41 31.65 -18.79 -3.13
CA ASP A 41 32.15 -18.74 -1.77
C ASP A 41 31.78 -17.41 -1.09
N CYS A 42 31.42 -17.47 0.19
CA CYS A 42 30.95 -16.31 0.94
C CYS A 42 31.99 -15.19 1.01
N ASN A 43 33.29 -15.52 1.13
CA ASN A 43 34.34 -14.50 1.21
C ASN A 43 34.54 -13.82 -0.14
N VAL A 44 34.53 -14.61 -1.22
CA VAL A 44 34.59 -14.09 -2.59
C VAL A 44 33.42 -13.15 -2.84
N TYR A 45 32.20 -13.58 -2.51
CA TYR A 45 30.99 -12.76 -2.64
C TYR A 45 31.10 -11.43 -1.88
N VAL A 46 31.52 -11.46 -0.61
CA VAL A 46 31.67 -10.24 0.21
C VAL A 46 32.70 -9.29 -0.40
N HIS A 47 33.82 -9.80 -0.90
CA HIS A 47 34.81 -8.97 -1.59
C HIS A 47 34.24 -8.30 -2.85
N LEU A 48 33.50 -9.04 -3.67
CA LEU A 48 32.81 -8.51 -4.85
C LEU A 48 31.77 -7.47 -4.47
N LEU A 49 30.94 -7.77 -3.46
CA LEU A 49 29.89 -6.89 -2.97
C LEU A 49 30.46 -5.55 -2.46
N ARG A 50 31.51 -5.58 -1.64
CA ARG A 50 32.17 -4.37 -1.15
C ARG A 50 32.76 -3.52 -2.27
N ALA A 51 33.43 -4.16 -3.23
CA ALA A 51 34.00 -3.49 -4.39
C ALA A 51 32.91 -2.83 -5.24
N SER A 52 31.84 -3.56 -5.54
CA SER A 52 30.69 -3.08 -6.30
C SER A 52 29.95 -1.93 -5.61
N THR A 53 29.62 -2.06 -4.32
CA THR A 53 28.96 -1.00 -3.56
C THR A 53 29.81 0.28 -3.51
N THR A 54 31.13 0.14 -3.36
CA THR A 54 32.05 1.29 -3.42
C THR A 54 32.01 1.99 -4.77
N GLN A 55 31.94 1.22 -5.87
CA GLN A 55 31.82 1.77 -7.21
C GLN A 55 30.47 2.46 -7.44
N TRP A 56 29.36 1.82 -7.06
CA TRP A 56 28.03 2.41 -7.21
C TRP A 56 27.87 3.69 -6.39
N ARG A 57 28.51 3.76 -5.21
CA ARG A 57 28.60 5.01 -4.43
C ARG A 57 29.31 6.12 -5.20
N LYS A 58 30.45 5.83 -5.84
CA LYS A 58 31.17 6.81 -6.68
C LYS A 58 30.37 7.24 -7.91
N GLN A 59 29.50 6.36 -8.43
CA GLN A 59 28.60 6.64 -9.54
C GLN A 59 27.33 7.41 -9.12
N GLY A 60 27.16 7.72 -7.82
CA GLY A 60 25.98 8.43 -7.32
C GLY A 60 24.69 7.61 -7.37
N LYS A 61 24.79 6.27 -7.33
CA LYS A 61 23.60 5.41 -7.22
C LYS A 61 22.92 5.61 -5.87
N LYS A 62 21.60 5.45 -5.85
CA LYS A 62 20.77 5.72 -4.65
C LYS A 62 20.51 4.51 -3.78
N GLY A 63 20.46 3.32 -4.36
CA GLY A 63 20.20 2.08 -3.64
C GLY A 63 20.71 0.87 -4.39
N VAL A 64 20.97 -0.20 -3.65
CA VAL A 64 21.37 -1.51 -4.16
C VAL A 64 20.31 -2.52 -3.77
N TRP A 65 19.83 -3.27 -4.76
CA TRP A 65 18.90 -4.38 -4.61
C TRP A 65 19.63 -5.68 -4.91
N ILE A 66 19.51 -6.67 -4.05
CA ILE A 66 20.12 -7.98 -4.23
C ILE A 66 19.04 -9.04 -4.17
N LYS A 67 18.86 -9.75 -5.28
CA LYS A 67 18.02 -10.93 -5.36
C LYS A 67 18.88 -12.17 -5.09
N LEU A 68 18.59 -12.87 -4.00
CA LEU A 68 19.22 -14.14 -3.64
C LEU A 68 18.24 -15.30 -3.81
N PRO A 69 18.46 -16.22 -4.76
CA PRO A 69 17.70 -17.47 -4.84
C PRO A 69 17.83 -18.29 -3.54
N ILE A 70 16.80 -19.08 -3.23
CA ILE A 70 16.76 -19.91 -2.02
C ILE A 70 17.94 -20.90 -1.92
N GLN A 71 18.47 -21.35 -3.07
CA GLN A 71 19.64 -22.24 -3.14
C GLN A 71 20.94 -21.56 -2.68
N LEU A 72 20.97 -20.23 -2.67
CA LEU A 72 22.11 -19.41 -2.25
C LEU A 72 21.89 -18.78 -0.87
N ALA A 73 21.08 -19.43 -0.02
CA ALA A 73 20.79 -18.97 1.34
C ALA A 73 22.06 -18.75 2.20
N ASN A 74 23.17 -19.43 1.87
CA ASN A 74 24.47 -19.23 2.51
C ASN A 74 25.01 -17.79 2.34
N LEU A 75 24.54 -17.05 1.33
CA LEU A 75 24.94 -15.66 1.09
C LEU A 75 24.10 -14.65 1.87
N VAL A 76 22.98 -15.06 2.48
CA VAL A 76 22.08 -14.12 3.19
C VAL A 76 22.76 -13.45 4.38
N GLU A 77 23.36 -14.25 5.27
CA GLU A 77 24.08 -13.73 6.44
C GLU A 77 25.21 -12.75 6.05
N PRO A 78 26.12 -13.07 5.10
CA PRO A 78 27.15 -12.12 4.70
C PRO A 78 26.56 -10.86 4.06
N THR A 79 25.50 -10.94 3.25
CA THR A 79 24.85 -9.74 2.69
C THR A 79 24.31 -8.83 3.79
N VAL A 80 23.65 -9.39 4.81
CA VAL A 80 23.12 -8.62 5.95
C VAL A 80 24.25 -7.96 6.75
N LYS A 81 25.38 -8.64 6.95
CA LYS A 81 26.56 -8.06 7.63
C LYS A 81 27.17 -6.87 6.89
N GLU A 82 26.98 -6.78 5.57
CA GLU A 82 27.36 -5.60 4.77
C GLU A 82 26.34 -4.45 4.85
N GLY A 83 25.31 -4.57 5.70
CA GLY A 83 24.35 -3.52 5.99
C GLY A 83 23.10 -3.54 5.10
N PHE A 84 22.85 -4.64 4.40
CA PHE A 84 21.60 -4.86 3.69
C PHE A 84 20.50 -5.33 4.65
N ARG A 85 19.28 -4.90 4.37
CA ARG A 85 18.08 -5.25 5.13
C ARG A 85 17.09 -5.99 4.22
N TYR A 86 16.28 -6.87 4.80
CA TYR A 86 15.24 -7.57 4.03
C TYR A 86 14.20 -6.57 3.54
N HIS A 87 13.79 -6.74 2.28
CA HIS A 87 12.67 -6.00 1.72
C HIS A 87 11.45 -6.89 1.58
N HIS A 88 11.53 -7.96 0.78
CA HIS A 88 10.46 -8.94 0.62
C HIS A 88 11.04 -10.31 0.29
N ALA A 89 10.22 -11.35 0.39
CA ALA A 89 10.58 -12.71 0.03
C ALA A 89 9.47 -13.31 -0.83
N GLU A 90 9.87 -14.07 -1.84
CA GLU A 90 8.99 -14.97 -2.59
C GLU A 90 9.33 -16.42 -2.22
N SER A 91 8.58 -17.37 -2.76
CA SER A 91 8.80 -18.80 -2.48
C SER A 91 10.19 -19.30 -2.87
N ASP A 92 10.86 -18.67 -3.84
CA ASP A 92 12.11 -19.12 -4.45
C ASP A 92 13.27 -18.13 -4.31
N TYR A 93 13.06 -16.94 -3.75
CA TYR A 93 14.14 -15.96 -3.52
C TYR A 93 13.84 -14.97 -2.38
N LEU A 94 14.90 -14.36 -1.88
CA LEU A 94 14.88 -13.24 -0.94
C LEU A 94 15.38 -11.96 -1.62
N MET A 95 14.67 -10.85 -1.45
CA MET A 95 15.12 -9.53 -1.88
C MET A 95 15.67 -8.75 -0.70
N LEU A 96 16.92 -8.31 -0.83
CA LEU A 96 17.58 -7.43 0.14
C LEU A 96 17.87 -6.07 -0.48
N VAL A 97 17.86 -5.03 0.35
CA VAL A 97 18.07 -3.67 -0.09
C VAL A 97 19.00 -2.89 0.85
N GLN A 98 19.81 -1.99 0.29
CA GLN A 98 20.61 -1.03 1.02
C GLN A 98 20.59 0.34 0.32
N GLY A 99 20.26 1.40 1.05
CA GLY A 99 20.45 2.77 0.58
C GLY A 99 21.93 3.15 0.55
N ILE A 100 22.37 3.85 -0.49
CA ILE A 100 23.77 4.28 -0.65
C ILE A 100 24.06 5.67 -0.02
N PRO A 101 23.19 6.71 -0.16
CA PRO A 101 23.41 8.02 0.43
C PRO A 101 23.05 8.08 1.92
N GLU A 102 23.65 9.01 2.66
CA GLU A 102 23.31 9.34 4.07
C GLU A 102 22.00 10.12 4.23
N THR A 103 21.25 10.34 3.15
CA THR A 103 19.94 10.99 3.17
C THR A 103 18.89 10.05 3.79
N PRO A 104 17.76 10.59 4.30
CA PRO A 104 16.66 9.77 4.81
C PRO A 104 16.29 8.68 3.81
N ASP A 105 16.12 7.45 4.30
CA ASP A 105 15.86 6.28 3.48
C ASP A 105 14.59 6.51 2.64
N THR A 106 14.74 6.70 1.34
CA THR A 106 13.64 6.88 0.39
C THR A 106 13.17 5.56 -0.21
N LEU A 107 13.74 4.44 0.23
CA LEU A 107 13.32 3.13 -0.25
C LEU A 107 11.92 2.82 0.29
N PRO A 108 10.99 2.40 -0.57
CA PRO A 108 9.66 2.04 -0.13
C PRO A 108 9.75 0.93 0.92
N ALA A 109 8.93 1.03 1.97
CA ALA A 109 8.72 -0.08 2.89
C ALA A 109 8.03 -1.24 2.15
N ASN A 110 8.20 -2.46 2.65
CA ASN A 110 7.53 -3.63 2.08
C ASN A 110 6.02 -3.41 1.99
N ALA A 111 5.39 -3.86 0.90
CA ALA A 111 3.95 -3.76 0.71
C ALA A 111 3.23 -4.65 1.73
N SER A 112 2.72 -4.05 2.79
CA SER A 112 2.00 -4.72 3.88
C SER A 112 0.47 -4.61 3.77
N HIS A 113 -0.03 -3.87 2.78
CA HIS A 113 -1.45 -3.58 2.63
C HIS A 113 -2.11 -4.49 1.60
N THR A 114 -3.13 -5.23 2.03
CA THR A 114 -4.00 -6.01 1.16
C THR A 114 -5.19 -5.15 0.74
N VAL A 115 -5.43 -5.02 -0.57
CA VAL A 115 -6.62 -4.35 -1.10
C VAL A 115 -7.71 -5.40 -1.35
N GLY A 116 -8.83 -5.28 -0.64
CA GLY A 116 -10.04 -6.10 -0.87
C GLY A 116 -11.12 -5.29 -1.57
N ILE A 117 -11.77 -5.87 -2.58
CA ILE A 117 -12.89 -5.24 -3.30
C ILE A 117 -14.16 -6.01 -2.97
N GLY A 118 -15.16 -5.34 -2.40
CA GLY A 118 -16.51 -5.87 -2.18
C GLY A 118 -17.48 -5.32 -3.21
N ALA A 119 -18.24 -6.18 -3.89
CA ALA A 119 -19.32 -5.78 -4.80
C ALA A 119 -20.68 -6.07 -4.16
N PHE A 120 -21.58 -5.08 -4.17
CA PHE A 120 -22.94 -5.22 -3.67
C PHE A 120 -23.93 -5.13 -4.83
N VAL A 121 -24.79 -6.14 -4.97
CA VAL A 121 -25.81 -6.22 -6.01
C VAL A 121 -27.18 -6.09 -5.34
N VAL A 122 -27.89 -5.01 -5.66
CA VAL A 122 -29.27 -4.78 -5.20
C VAL A 122 -30.25 -5.38 -6.22
N ASN A 123 -31.23 -6.15 -5.73
CA ASN A 123 -32.40 -6.53 -6.51
C ASN A 123 -33.61 -5.83 -5.88
N ASP A 124 -34.26 -4.95 -6.62
CA ASP A 124 -35.27 -4.02 -6.11
C ASP A 124 -36.68 -4.58 -6.32
N THR A 125 -37.36 -4.89 -5.22
CA THR A 125 -38.82 -5.07 -5.19
C THR A 125 -39.53 -3.83 -4.63
N GLY A 126 -38.81 -2.74 -4.39
CA GLY A 126 -39.35 -1.44 -3.97
C GLY A 126 -38.95 -0.37 -4.98
N GLU A 127 -39.88 0.48 -5.37
CA GLU A 127 -39.68 1.53 -6.38
C GLU A 127 -38.82 2.67 -5.81
N LYS A 128 -37.49 2.54 -5.85
CA LYS A 128 -36.57 3.69 -5.70
C LYS A 128 -36.28 4.29 -7.08
N THR A 129 -36.33 5.61 -7.20
CA THR A 129 -36.11 6.27 -8.49
C THR A 129 -34.62 6.24 -8.89
N ILE A 130 -34.32 6.34 -10.19
CA ILE A 130 -32.94 6.37 -10.69
C ILE A 130 -32.13 7.49 -10.03
N LEU A 131 -32.77 8.62 -9.71
CA LEU A 131 -32.14 9.77 -9.08
C LEU A 131 -31.70 9.46 -7.64
N GLU A 132 -32.56 8.82 -6.84
CA GLU A 132 -32.23 8.39 -5.47
C GLU A 132 -31.07 7.40 -5.46
N TRP A 133 -31.11 6.39 -6.35
CA TRP A 133 -30.01 5.44 -6.49
C TRP A 133 -28.70 6.13 -6.87
N THR A 134 -28.77 7.11 -7.77
CA THR A 134 -27.59 7.86 -8.23
C THR A 134 -26.94 8.63 -7.07
N LEU A 135 -27.72 9.27 -6.21
CA LEU A 135 -27.20 10.01 -5.05
C LEU A 135 -26.52 9.09 -4.03
N ILE A 136 -27.15 7.95 -3.71
CA ILE A 136 -26.59 6.96 -2.78
C ILE A 136 -25.28 6.38 -3.34
N ILE A 137 -25.24 6.04 -4.64
CA ILE A 137 -24.03 5.50 -5.29
C ILE A 137 -22.91 6.55 -5.29
N ILE A 138 -23.20 7.81 -5.60
CA ILE A 138 -22.21 8.89 -5.56
C ILE A 138 -21.66 9.06 -4.14
N SER A 139 -22.52 9.07 -3.12
CA SER A 139 -22.09 9.17 -1.72
C SER A 139 -21.15 8.02 -1.33
N LEU A 140 -21.51 6.77 -1.67
CA LEU A 140 -20.68 5.59 -1.43
C LEU A 140 -19.33 5.65 -2.16
N LEU A 141 -19.30 6.14 -3.40
CA LEU A 141 -18.06 6.31 -4.15
C LEU A 141 -17.15 7.37 -3.53
N LEU A 142 -17.70 8.44 -2.98
CA LEU A 142 -16.92 9.45 -2.26
C LEU A 142 -16.31 8.89 -0.97
N GLU A 143 -17.05 8.05 -0.24
CA GLU A 143 -16.52 7.36 0.95
C GLU A 143 -15.39 6.38 0.58
N ALA A 144 -15.59 5.58 -0.47
CA ALA A 144 -14.56 4.67 -0.96
C ALA A 144 -13.30 5.44 -1.40
N THR A 145 -13.48 6.56 -2.11
CA THR A 145 -12.37 7.41 -2.56
C THR A 145 -11.66 8.08 -1.38
N SER A 146 -12.40 8.52 -0.36
CA SER A 146 -11.85 9.05 0.89
C SER A 146 -10.96 8.02 1.58
N ALA A 147 -11.42 6.76 1.69
CA ALA A 147 -10.65 5.66 2.26
C ALA A 147 -9.39 5.32 1.45
N ILE A 148 -9.46 5.39 0.11
CA ILE A 148 -8.30 5.20 -0.77
C ILE A 148 -7.26 6.30 -0.55
N PHE A 149 -7.68 7.56 -0.49
CA PHE A 149 -6.74 8.66 -0.23
C PHE A 149 -6.07 8.56 1.14
N GLU A 150 -6.77 8.00 2.11
CA GLU A 150 -6.20 7.71 3.43
C GLU A 150 -5.10 6.64 3.36
N GLN A 151 -5.31 5.56 2.59
CA GLN A 151 -4.30 4.52 2.35
C GLN A 151 -3.06 5.05 1.62
N LEU A 152 -3.22 6.09 0.81
CA LEU A 152 -2.17 6.72 0.03
C LEU A 152 -1.46 7.88 0.76
N ASP A 153 -1.74 8.10 2.04
CA ASP A 153 -1.19 9.21 2.85
C ASP A 153 -1.53 10.62 2.31
N TYR A 154 -2.74 10.78 1.78
CA TYR A 154 -3.29 12.08 1.36
C TYR A 154 -4.41 12.55 2.32
N PRO A 155 -4.07 13.11 3.49
CA PRO A 155 -5.03 13.37 4.57
C PRO A 155 -6.02 14.50 4.25
N LEU A 156 -5.57 15.58 3.58
CA LEU A 156 -6.44 16.71 3.23
C LEU A 156 -7.48 16.32 2.16
N PRO A 157 -7.10 15.70 1.01
CA PRO A 157 -8.07 15.19 0.05
C PRO A 157 -9.03 14.16 0.66
N SER A 158 -8.52 13.25 1.49
CA SER A 158 -9.34 12.25 2.18
C SER A 158 -10.44 12.89 3.04
N MET A 159 -10.09 13.90 3.84
CA MET A 159 -11.03 14.66 4.65
C MET A 159 -12.08 15.38 3.79
N VAL A 160 -11.66 16.11 2.75
CA VAL A 160 -12.60 16.83 1.87
C VAL A 160 -13.63 15.89 1.25
N MET A 161 -13.20 14.71 0.77
CA MET A 161 -14.10 13.71 0.18
C MET A 161 -15.09 13.15 1.21
N ALA A 162 -14.66 12.90 2.46
CA ALA A 162 -15.55 12.44 3.53
C ALA A 162 -16.63 13.48 3.86
N TYR A 163 -16.27 14.77 3.98
CA TYR A 163 -17.22 15.84 4.23
C TYR A 163 -18.20 16.04 3.06
N LEU A 164 -17.74 15.92 1.81
CA LEU A 164 -18.63 15.94 0.63
C LEU A 164 -19.62 14.77 0.65
N ALA A 165 -19.16 13.56 1.00
CA ALA A 165 -20.02 12.39 1.13
C ALA A 165 -21.12 12.59 2.19
N LEU A 166 -20.74 13.10 3.38
CA LEU A 166 -21.67 13.41 4.46
C LEU A 166 -22.69 14.49 4.06
N LEU A 167 -22.24 15.54 3.37
CA LEU A 167 -23.14 16.59 2.87
C LEU A 167 -24.15 16.06 1.86
N LEU A 168 -23.70 15.26 0.89
CA LEU A 168 -24.61 14.63 -0.09
C LEU A 168 -25.62 13.69 0.59
N PHE A 169 -25.17 12.94 1.60
CA PHE A 169 -26.05 12.06 2.37
C PHE A 169 -27.10 12.85 3.17
N ILE A 170 -26.71 13.95 3.82
CA ILE A 170 -27.66 14.83 4.53
C ILE A 170 -28.64 15.48 3.54
N LEU A 171 -28.19 15.91 2.36
CA LEU A 171 -29.06 16.46 1.32
C LEU A 171 -30.07 15.43 0.83
N ASP A 172 -29.64 14.20 0.58
CA ASP A 172 -30.52 13.08 0.21
C ASP A 172 -31.62 12.86 1.26
N LEU A 173 -31.26 12.83 2.55
CA LEU A 173 -32.23 12.75 3.64
C LEU A 173 -33.22 13.92 3.69
N ILE A 174 -32.76 15.14 3.39
CA ILE A 174 -33.62 16.33 3.37
C ILE A 174 -34.58 16.30 2.18
N LEU A 175 -34.09 15.89 1.01
CA LEU A 175 -34.90 15.76 -0.21
C LEU A 175 -35.96 14.67 -0.07
N ASP A 176 -35.58 13.50 0.44
CA ASP A 176 -36.50 12.40 0.77
C ASP A 176 -37.53 12.83 1.84
N ARG A 177 -37.11 13.62 2.85
CA ARG A 177 -38.04 14.20 3.82
C ARG A 177 -39.00 15.22 3.22
N HIS A 178 -38.56 16.00 2.23
CA HIS A 178 -39.42 16.96 1.53
C HIS A 178 -40.48 16.23 0.70
N ASP A 179 -40.09 15.20 -0.05
CA ASP A 179 -41.01 14.44 -0.90
C ASP A 179 -42.08 13.68 -0.07
N ARG A 180 -41.66 13.12 1.07
CA ARG A 180 -42.58 12.49 2.04
C ARG A 180 -43.54 13.45 2.75
N HIS A 181 -43.30 14.76 2.73
CA HIS A 181 -44.24 15.73 3.30
C HIS A 181 -45.43 16.00 2.36
N ASP A 182 -45.29 15.75 1.06
CA ASP A 182 -46.35 15.98 0.07
C ASP A 182 -47.30 14.77 -0.06
N GLN A 183 -46.80 13.56 0.19
CA GLN A 183 -47.63 12.37 0.39
C GLN A 183 -48.04 12.22 1.85
N ASN A 184 -49.33 12.39 2.15
CA ASN A 184 -49.94 12.19 3.48
C ASN A 184 -49.89 10.72 3.94
N ARG A 185 -48.69 10.18 4.17
CA ARG A 185 -48.40 8.92 4.84
C ARG A 185 -47.94 9.26 6.25
N GLU A 186 -48.89 9.31 7.19
CA GLU A 186 -48.56 9.19 8.61
C GLU A 186 -47.73 7.90 8.79
N TYR A 187 -46.51 8.00 9.32
CA TYR A 187 -46.02 7.15 10.41
C TYR A 187 -44.66 7.62 10.94
N PHE A 188 -44.68 7.88 12.25
CA PHE A 188 -43.63 7.61 13.24
C PHE A 188 -42.43 8.55 13.39
N GLY A 189 -42.16 8.90 14.65
CA GLY A 189 -41.29 9.98 15.10
C GLY A 189 -39.82 9.86 14.66
N PHE A 190 -39.08 10.95 14.93
CA PHE A 190 -37.72 11.30 14.50
C PHE A 190 -36.62 10.21 14.58
N ILE A 191 -36.88 9.06 15.22
CA ILE A 191 -35.97 7.91 15.38
C ILE A 191 -36.46 6.65 14.59
N GLY A 192 -37.71 6.62 14.13
CA GLY A 192 -38.30 5.48 13.42
C GLY A 192 -38.60 5.69 11.94
N ALA A 193 -38.20 6.82 11.36
CA ALA A 193 -38.44 7.15 9.95
C ALA A 193 -37.28 6.80 8.99
N LEU A 194 -36.11 6.43 9.52
CA LEU A 194 -34.97 5.99 8.70
C LEU A 194 -35.05 4.47 8.53
N GLY A 195 -35.02 4.00 7.29
CA GLY A 195 -34.81 2.58 7.04
C GLY A 195 -33.43 2.15 7.58
N VAL A 196 -33.27 0.84 7.78
CA VAL A 196 -32.04 0.26 8.34
C VAL A 196 -30.82 0.67 7.51
N VAL A 197 -30.98 0.76 6.19
CA VAL A 197 -29.90 1.13 5.25
C VAL A 197 -29.49 2.59 5.43
N GLU A 198 -30.45 3.50 5.54
CA GLU A 198 -30.20 4.93 5.71
C GLU A 198 -29.54 5.23 7.07
N TYR A 199 -29.94 4.53 8.13
CA TYR A 199 -29.28 4.67 9.45
C TYR A 199 -27.80 4.27 9.39
N PHE A 200 -27.48 3.13 8.78
CA PHE A 200 -26.10 2.68 8.68
C PHE A 200 -25.26 3.52 7.73
N GLY A 201 -25.85 4.02 6.63
CA GLY A 201 -25.18 4.98 5.74
C GLY A 201 -24.81 6.27 6.49
N PHE A 202 -25.73 6.82 7.28
CA PHE A 202 -25.43 7.99 8.10
C PHE A 202 -24.31 7.74 9.12
N ALA A 203 -24.39 6.61 9.83
CA ALA A 203 -23.38 6.24 10.81
C ALA A 203 -22.00 6.04 10.17
N ALA A 204 -21.95 5.44 8.97
CA ALA A 204 -20.72 5.28 8.19
C ALA A 204 -20.12 6.63 7.79
N ALA A 205 -20.92 7.54 7.24
CA ALA A 205 -20.48 8.88 6.84
C ALA A 205 -19.93 9.69 8.03
N VAL A 206 -20.64 9.68 9.17
CA VAL A 206 -20.20 10.37 10.40
C VAL A 206 -18.92 9.78 10.95
N TRP A 207 -18.79 8.45 10.95
CA TRP A 207 -17.57 7.76 11.34
C TRP A 207 -16.41 8.16 10.43
N GLN A 208 -16.60 8.14 9.11
CA GLN A 208 -15.58 8.46 8.12
C GLN A 208 -15.10 9.92 8.23
N CYS A 209 -16.02 10.87 8.47
CA CYS A 209 -15.63 12.25 8.79
C CYS A 209 -14.78 12.31 10.06
N SER A 210 -15.22 11.67 11.13
CA SER A 210 -14.49 11.67 12.40
C SER A 210 -13.09 11.08 12.26
N HIS A 211 -12.98 9.96 11.52
CA HIS A 211 -11.72 9.27 11.24
C HIS A 211 -10.74 10.16 10.47
N THR A 212 -11.19 10.72 9.34
CA THR A 212 -10.37 11.55 8.46
C THR A 212 -9.98 12.88 9.12
N THR A 213 -10.82 13.46 9.96
CA THR A 213 -10.47 14.66 10.76
C THR A 213 -9.35 14.36 11.75
N VAL A 214 -9.42 13.24 12.48
CA VAL A 214 -8.35 12.84 13.41
C VAL A 214 -7.06 12.56 12.64
N GLY A 215 -7.14 11.81 11.53
CA GLY A 215 -5.99 11.53 10.67
C GLY A 215 -5.32 12.81 10.13
N TYR A 216 -6.12 13.78 9.67
CA TYR A 216 -5.61 15.07 9.22
C TYR A 216 -4.95 15.87 10.36
N HIS A 217 -5.55 15.89 11.55
CA HIS A 217 -5.00 16.62 12.69
C HIS A 217 -3.63 16.08 13.13
N TYR A 218 -3.50 14.75 13.22
CA TYR A 218 -2.25 14.09 13.59
C TYR A 218 -1.18 14.26 12.52
N SER A 219 -1.54 14.10 11.24
CA SER A 219 -0.62 14.33 10.12
C SER A 219 -0.09 15.77 10.10
N ARG A 220 -0.96 16.76 10.37
CA ARG A 220 -0.53 18.18 10.49
C ARG A 220 0.45 18.42 11.63
N GLN A 221 0.42 17.59 12.68
CA GLN A 221 1.33 17.67 13.83
C GLN A 221 2.60 16.84 13.66
N ASN A 222 2.80 16.18 12.51
CA ASN A 222 3.86 15.18 12.30
C ASN A 222 3.86 14.07 13.37
N LEU A 223 2.67 13.69 13.83
CA LEU A 223 2.48 12.60 14.79
C LEU A 223 1.85 11.40 14.09
N ASP A 224 2.19 10.19 14.55
CA ASP A 224 1.58 8.97 14.06
C ASP A 224 0.10 8.93 14.45
N ASN A 225 -0.77 8.67 13.48
CA ASN A 225 -2.20 8.50 13.74
C ASN A 225 -2.43 7.23 14.60
N PRO A 226 -3.05 7.36 15.79
CA PRO A 226 -3.32 6.22 16.66
C PRO A 226 -4.41 5.29 16.11
N ILE A 227 -5.26 5.79 15.20
CA ILE A 227 -6.36 5.01 14.62
C ILE A 227 -5.90 4.47 13.26
N LYS A 228 -5.51 3.19 13.25
CA LYS A 228 -5.05 2.47 12.04
C LYS A 228 -6.12 1.55 11.45
N MET A 229 -7.35 1.61 11.95
CA MET A 229 -8.41 0.66 11.61
C MET A 229 -9.54 1.36 10.83
N CYS A 230 -9.72 0.94 9.58
CA CYS A 230 -10.91 1.26 8.81
C CYS A 230 -12.09 0.43 9.35
N LEU A 231 -13.09 1.08 9.97
CA LEU A 231 -14.29 0.39 10.49
C LEU A 231 -15.32 0.06 9.41
N LEU A 232 -15.14 0.56 8.19
CA LEU A 232 -16.07 0.41 7.08
C LEU A 232 -16.40 -1.08 6.76
N PRO A 233 -15.45 -2.03 6.78
CA PRO A 233 -15.75 -3.46 6.63
C PRO A 233 -16.60 -4.03 7.77
N PHE A 234 -16.41 -3.55 9.00
CA PHE A 234 -17.18 -4.00 10.17
C PHE A 234 -18.60 -3.44 10.14
N ILE A 235 -18.75 -2.17 9.78
CA ILE A 235 -20.06 -1.52 9.60
C ILE A 235 -20.82 -2.25 8.48
N PHE A 236 -20.17 -2.51 7.35
CA PHE A 236 -20.78 -3.25 6.24
C PHE A 236 -21.19 -4.68 6.61
N ALA A 237 -20.32 -5.42 7.32
CA ALA A 237 -20.65 -6.77 7.79
C ALA A 237 -21.86 -6.76 8.75
N LEU A 238 -21.92 -5.77 9.65
CA LEU A 238 -23.05 -5.58 10.56
C LEU A 238 -24.34 -5.27 9.78
N CYS A 239 -24.28 -4.43 8.74
CA CYS A 239 -25.42 -4.15 7.84
C CYS A 239 -25.97 -5.44 7.21
N VAL A 240 -25.10 -6.29 6.68
CA VAL A 240 -25.50 -7.55 6.04
C VAL A 240 -26.14 -8.51 7.05
N LEU A 241 -25.58 -8.61 8.25
CA LEU A 241 -26.12 -9.46 9.32
C LEU A 241 -27.50 -8.99 9.77
N ILE A 242 -27.68 -7.69 9.98
CA ILE A 242 -28.95 -7.11 10.41
C ILE A 242 -29.99 -7.23 9.30
N SER A 243 -29.62 -6.97 8.04
CA SER A 243 -30.52 -7.16 6.89
C SER A 243 -31.02 -8.60 6.80
N LYS A 244 -30.14 -9.60 6.99
CA LYS A 244 -30.53 -11.01 7.04
C LYS A 244 -31.41 -11.33 8.25
N ALA A 245 -31.10 -10.82 9.43
CA ALA A 245 -31.90 -11.05 10.64
C ALA A 245 -33.32 -10.48 10.51
N VAL A 246 -33.45 -9.25 9.99
CA VAL A 246 -34.75 -8.61 9.73
C VAL A 246 -35.55 -9.40 8.70
N LYS A 247 -34.92 -9.87 7.61
CA LYS A 247 -35.59 -10.66 6.58
C LYS A 247 -36.04 -12.04 7.09
N SER A 248 -35.26 -12.68 7.97
CA SER A 248 -35.65 -13.96 8.59
C SER A 248 -36.88 -13.82 9.49
N ASN A 249 -36.96 -12.75 10.28
CA ASN A 249 -38.10 -12.47 11.17
C ASN A 249 -39.40 -12.13 10.43
N GLN A 250 -39.33 -11.67 9.17
CA GLN A 250 -40.50 -11.42 8.34
C GLN A 250 -41.03 -12.68 7.62
N HIS A 251 -40.23 -13.75 7.54
CA HIS A 251 -40.65 -15.01 6.92
C HIS A 251 -41.28 -15.98 7.92
N GLU A 252 -41.11 -15.73 9.23
CA GLU A 252 -41.69 -16.51 10.33
C GLU A 252 -43.05 -15.96 10.84
N ARG A 253 -43.54 -14.84 10.30
CA ARG A 253 -44.88 -14.28 10.56
C ARG A 253 -45.78 -14.43 9.35
#